data_AF-A0A822J2P9-F1
#
_entry.id   AF-A0A822J2P9-F1
#
_cell.length_a   1.000
_cell.length_b   1.000
_cell.length_c   1.000
_cell.angle_alpha   90.00
_cell.angle_beta   90.00
_cell.angle_gamma   90.00
#
_symmetry.space_group_name_H-M   'P 1'
#
loop_
_entity.id
_entity.type
_entity.pdbx_description
1 polymer ?
#
loop_
_entity_poly.entity_id
_entity_poly.type
_entity_poly.pdbx_seq_one_letter_code
_entity_poly.pdbx_strand_id
1 'polypeptide(L)'
;MKKSEEKNNDLINSDINGRIEYIDQGLRSVDNRMRAVEKRLSIKTFEPDSDISSPEKERSTDNIRQYEIAGKLQEMDRRLASLEKTTHETHVNDIGSIQSQLSLIENRILKLENHNKITIGKIKVPIEFSGLAATIVMFATGYLIYSDHWNIIRSSYYPISIGILFGAVVIGKFIMTNRE
;
A
#
# COMPACT_ATOMS: atom_id res chain seq x y z
N MET A 1 30.10 -79.05 -20.89
CA MET A 1 30.04 -77.66 -21.37
C MET A 1 28.79 -77.34 -22.21
N LYS A 2 28.28 -78.24 -23.08
CA LYS A 2 27.09 -77.91 -23.90
C LYS A 2 25.78 -77.65 -23.12
N LYS A 3 25.53 -78.41 -22.03
CA LYS A 3 24.28 -78.30 -21.26
C LYS A 3 24.11 -76.98 -20.47
N SER A 4 25.23 -76.31 -20.15
CA SER A 4 25.20 -75.02 -19.44
C SER A 4 24.98 -73.83 -20.38
N GLU A 5 25.42 -73.92 -21.64
CA GLU A 5 25.18 -72.88 -22.65
C GLU A 5 23.74 -72.90 -23.17
N GLU A 6 23.17 -74.09 -23.36
CA GLU A 6 21.77 -74.25 -23.78
C GLU A 6 20.79 -73.67 -22.75
N LYS A 7 21.01 -73.96 -21.47
CA LYS A 7 20.19 -73.41 -20.37
C LYS A 7 20.31 -71.88 -20.23
N ASN A 8 21.46 -71.30 -20.58
CA ASN A 8 21.66 -69.85 -20.55
C ASN A 8 20.94 -69.17 -21.72
N ASN A 9 21.02 -69.76 -22.92
CA ASN A 9 20.27 -69.27 -24.08
C ASN A 9 18.75 -69.36 -23.89
N ASP A 10 18.25 -70.40 -23.24
CA ASP A 10 16.82 -70.51 -22.91
C ASP A 10 16.36 -69.43 -21.90
N LEU A 11 17.22 -69.09 -20.93
CA LEU A 11 16.95 -68.02 -19.97
C LEU A 11 16.94 -66.65 -20.64
N ILE A 12 17.89 -66.39 -21.54
CA ILE A 12 17.99 -65.15 -22.30
C ILE A 12 16.78 -65.01 -23.24
N ASN A 13 16.38 -66.08 -23.92
CA ASN A 13 15.21 -66.08 -24.78
C ASN A 13 13.91 -65.88 -24.00
N SER A 14 13.78 -66.43 -22.78
CA SER A 14 12.59 -66.19 -21.97
C SER A 14 12.51 -64.75 -21.44
N ASP A 15 13.64 -64.14 -21.05
CA ASP A 15 13.69 -62.74 -20.63
C ASP A 15 13.37 -61.79 -21.81
N ILE A 16 13.93 -62.06 -22.99
CA ILE A 16 13.64 -61.29 -24.21
C ILE A 16 12.15 -61.43 -24.57
N ASN A 17 11.59 -62.64 -24.53
CA ASN A 17 10.17 -62.86 -24.80
C ASN A 17 9.26 -62.16 -23.78
N GLY A 18 9.62 -62.17 -22.49
CA GLY A 18 8.88 -61.46 -21.45
C GLY A 18 8.92 -59.94 -21.64
N ARG A 19 10.07 -59.38 -22.06
CA ARG A 19 10.19 -57.95 -22.40
C ARG A 19 9.38 -57.58 -23.64
N ILE A 20 9.37 -58.43 -24.67
CA ILE A 20 8.57 -58.23 -25.87
C ILE A 20 7.07 -58.25 -25.51
N GLU A 21 6.65 -59.17 -24.65
CA GLU A 21 5.27 -59.25 -24.19
C GLU A 21 4.86 -58.00 -23.38
N TYR A 22 5.74 -57.50 -22.52
CA TYR A 22 5.52 -56.24 -21.80
C TYR A 22 5.38 -55.05 -22.75
N ILE A 23 6.21 -55.00 -23.81
CA ILE A 23 6.13 -53.95 -24.83
C ILE A 23 4.82 -54.06 -25.63
N ASP A 24 4.38 -55.27 -26.01
CA ASP A 24 3.10 -55.49 -26.70
C ASP A 24 1.92 -55.02 -25.84
N GLN A 25 1.94 -55.35 -24.54
CA GLN A 25 0.94 -54.87 -23.58
C GLN A 25 0.95 -53.34 -23.43
N GLY A 26 2.15 -52.74 -23.41
CA GLY A 26 2.33 -51.29 -23.38
C GLY A 26 1.75 -50.60 -24.62
N LEU A 27 2.03 -51.14 -25.81
CA LEU A 27 1.49 -50.63 -27.08
C LEU A 27 -0.03 -50.72 -27.13
N ARG A 28 -0.62 -51.86 -26.72
CA ARG A 28 -2.08 -52.02 -26.61
C ARG A 28 -2.72 -51.03 -25.63
N SER A 29 -2.05 -50.76 -24.51
CA SER A 29 -2.52 -49.80 -23.51
C SER A 29 -2.50 -48.36 -24.05
N VAL A 30 -1.43 -47.98 -24.75
CA VAL A 30 -1.32 -46.68 -25.42
C VAL A 30 -2.38 -46.55 -26.52
N ASP A 31 -2.58 -47.58 -27.34
CA ASP A 31 -3.58 -47.59 -28.40
C ASP A 31 -5.01 -47.44 -27.84
N ASN A 32 -5.35 -48.16 -26.77
CA ASN A 32 -6.64 -48.01 -26.10
C ASN A 32 -6.84 -46.60 -25.52
N ARG A 33 -5.80 -46.02 -24.91
CA ARG A 33 -5.85 -44.65 -24.38
C ARG A 33 -5.97 -43.63 -25.49
N MET A 34 -5.25 -43.80 -26.59
CA MET A 34 -5.31 -42.93 -27.76
C MET A 34 -6.68 -43.02 -28.41
N ARG A 35 -7.22 -44.23 -28.62
CA ARG A 35 -8.59 -44.44 -29.10
C ARG A 35 -9.65 -43.85 -28.16
N ALA A 36 -9.44 -43.88 -26.85
CA ALA A 36 -10.33 -43.22 -25.89
C ALA A 36 -10.23 -41.68 -25.96
N VAL A 37 -9.04 -41.14 -26.16
CA VAL A 37 -8.81 -39.70 -26.36
C VAL A 37 -9.38 -39.25 -27.71
N GLU A 38 -9.17 -40.02 -28.78
CA GLU A 38 -9.78 -39.84 -30.09
C GLU A 38 -11.28 -39.88 -29.99
N LYS A 39 -11.87 -40.86 -29.28
CA LYS A 39 -13.32 -40.88 -29.03
C LYS A 39 -13.79 -39.65 -28.27
N ARG A 40 -13.08 -39.18 -27.25
CA ARG A 40 -13.48 -37.97 -26.50
C ARG A 40 -13.35 -36.71 -27.34
N LEU A 41 -12.33 -36.61 -28.19
CA LEU A 41 -12.15 -35.51 -29.12
C LEU A 41 -13.15 -35.58 -30.29
N SER A 42 -13.47 -36.79 -30.76
CA SER A 42 -14.43 -37.02 -31.85
C SER A 42 -15.86 -36.85 -31.37
N ILE A 43 -16.19 -37.26 -30.14
CA ILE A 43 -17.49 -36.97 -29.50
C ILE A 43 -17.64 -35.47 -29.25
N LYS A 44 -16.55 -34.75 -28.96
CA LYS A 44 -16.56 -33.28 -28.95
C LYS A 44 -16.71 -32.67 -30.36
N THR A 45 -16.59 -33.47 -31.42
CA THR A 45 -16.59 -33.01 -32.82
C THR A 45 -17.78 -33.54 -33.65
N PHE A 46 -18.49 -34.62 -33.26
CA PHE A 46 -19.71 -35.13 -33.96
C PHE A 46 -20.50 -36.15 -33.07
N GLU A 47 -21.77 -35.84 -32.74
CA GLU A 47 -22.85 -36.68 -32.12
C GLU A 47 -23.36 -37.82 -33.06
N PRO A 48 -24.10 -38.93 -32.67
CA PRO A 48 -25.45 -38.92 -32.02
C PRO A 48 -25.91 -40.19 -31.21
N ASP A 49 -27.09 -40.11 -30.57
CA ASP A 49 -28.25 -41.07 -30.55
C ASP A 49 -29.18 -40.79 -29.35
N SER A 50 -30.51 -40.69 -29.41
CA SER A 50 -31.51 -40.87 -30.49
C SER A 50 -32.88 -40.37 -30.00
N ASP A 51 -33.51 -39.43 -30.71
CA ASP A 51 -34.90 -39.54 -31.21
C ASP A 51 -35.41 -38.23 -31.84
N ILE A 52 -35.58 -38.30 -33.18
CA ILE A 52 -36.63 -37.67 -34.00
C ILE A 52 -36.69 -36.12 -34.05
N SER A 53 -36.21 -35.60 -35.20
CA SER A 53 -36.63 -34.41 -35.98
C SER A 53 -35.73 -33.14 -35.98
N SER A 54 -35.42 -32.75 -37.21
CA SER A 54 -35.04 -31.41 -37.73
C SER A 54 -33.56 -30.97 -37.69
N PRO A 55 -32.90 -30.86 -38.87
CA PRO A 55 -31.51 -30.42 -39.02
C PRO A 55 -31.41 -28.88 -39.10
N GLU A 56 -31.78 -28.16 -38.03
CA GLU A 56 -31.74 -26.69 -38.05
C GLU A 56 -31.19 -26.03 -36.75
N LYS A 57 -30.81 -26.79 -35.72
CA LYS A 57 -30.59 -26.21 -34.38
C LYS A 57 -29.15 -26.06 -33.89
N GLU A 58 -28.16 -26.71 -34.49
CA GLU A 58 -26.78 -26.69 -33.96
C GLU A 58 -25.88 -25.60 -34.53
N ARG A 59 -26.22 -25.01 -35.68
CA ARG A 59 -25.42 -23.91 -36.26
C ARG A 59 -25.63 -22.57 -35.55
N SER A 60 -26.60 -22.47 -34.63
CA SER A 60 -26.92 -21.24 -33.91
C SER A 60 -26.30 -21.17 -32.52
N THR A 61 -26.04 -22.29 -31.84
CA THR A 61 -25.62 -22.29 -30.43
C THR A 61 -24.17 -21.84 -30.23
N ASP A 62 -23.27 -22.14 -31.16
CA ASP A 62 -21.87 -21.69 -31.12
C ASP A 62 -21.74 -20.21 -31.49
N ASN A 63 -22.57 -19.74 -32.43
CA ASN A 63 -22.67 -18.33 -32.78
C ASN A 63 -23.25 -17.53 -31.60
N ILE A 64 -24.31 -18.03 -30.95
CA ILE A 64 -24.95 -17.40 -29.80
C ILE A 64 -23.97 -17.23 -28.64
N ARG A 65 -23.12 -18.23 -28.35
CA ARG A 65 -22.06 -18.13 -27.32
C ARG A 65 -20.97 -17.13 -27.71
N GLN A 66 -20.56 -17.07 -28.97
CA GLN A 66 -19.60 -16.07 -29.43
C GLN A 66 -20.17 -14.64 -29.38
N TYR A 67 -21.43 -14.44 -29.76
CA TYR A 67 -22.11 -13.13 -29.63
C TYR A 67 -22.27 -12.72 -28.16
N GLU A 68 -22.52 -13.67 -27.25
CA GLU A 68 -22.60 -13.39 -25.80
C GLU A 68 -21.22 -13.01 -25.24
N ILE A 69 -20.15 -13.71 -25.64
CA ILE A 69 -18.78 -13.39 -25.20
C ILE A 69 -18.33 -12.04 -25.75
N ALA A 70 -18.61 -11.76 -27.03
CA ALA A 70 -18.31 -10.46 -27.64
C ALA A 70 -19.10 -9.32 -26.97
N GLY A 71 -20.37 -9.55 -26.62
CA GLY A 71 -21.18 -8.61 -25.85
C GLY A 71 -20.61 -8.35 -24.45
N LYS A 72 -20.19 -9.41 -23.74
CA LYS A 72 -19.54 -9.28 -22.43
C LYS A 72 -18.17 -8.59 -22.51
N LEU A 73 -17.41 -8.81 -23.57
CA LEU A 73 -16.14 -8.13 -23.81
C LEU A 73 -16.36 -6.63 -24.04
N GLN A 74 -17.33 -6.27 -24.87
CA GLN A 74 -17.70 -4.88 -25.13
C GLN A 74 -18.25 -4.19 -23.87
N GLU A 75 -18.97 -4.92 -23.02
CA GLU A 75 -19.42 -4.40 -21.74
C GLU A 75 -18.26 -4.21 -20.76
N MET A 76 -17.29 -5.13 -20.73
CA MET A 76 -16.07 -4.96 -19.95
C MET A 76 -15.25 -3.77 -20.43
N ASP A 77 -15.11 -3.55 -21.74
CA ASP A 77 -14.41 -2.38 -22.30
C ASP A 77 -15.13 -1.08 -21.94
N ARG A 78 -16.47 -1.05 -22.00
CA ARG A 78 -17.26 0.11 -21.55
C ARG A 78 -17.10 0.37 -20.06
N ARG A 79 -17.08 -0.68 -19.24
CA ARG A 79 -16.84 -0.58 -17.80
C ARG A 79 -15.43 -0.10 -17.50
N LEU A 80 -14.41 -0.59 -18.21
CA LEU A 80 -13.02 -0.15 -18.11
C LEU A 80 -12.88 1.32 -18.49
N ALA A 81 -13.45 1.76 -19.61
CA ALA A 81 -13.43 3.17 -20.01
C ALA A 81 -14.15 4.08 -18.99
N SER A 82 -15.26 3.61 -18.42
CA SER A 82 -15.94 4.36 -17.37
C SER A 82 -15.13 4.42 -16.07
N LEU A 83 -14.45 3.32 -15.72
CA LEU A 83 -13.63 3.23 -14.52
C LEU A 83 -12.40 4.11 -14.65
N GLU A 84 -11.70 4.07 -15.79
CA GLU A 84 -10.57 4.94 -16.12
C GLU A 84 -10.95 6.42 -16.02
N LYS A 85 -12.12 6.81 -16.55
CA LYS A 85 -12.62 8.18 -16.44
C LYS A 85 -12.88 8.57 -14.98
N THR A 86 -13.57 7.72 -14.22
CA THR A 86 -13.82 7.99 -12.80
C THR A 86 -12.53 8.03 -11.99
N THR A 87 -11.56 7.17 -12.25
CA THR A 87 -10.26 7.12 -11.57
C THR A 87 -9.41 8.34 -11.89
N HIS A 88 -9.42 8.81 -13.15
CA HIS A 88 -8.70 10.02 -13.53
C HIS A 88 -9.35 11.27 -12.93
N GLU A 89 -10.68 11.37 -12.96
CA GLU A 89 -11.41 12.49 -12.34
C GLU A 89 -11.25 12.50 -10.80
N THR A 90 -11.30 11.34 -10.13
CA THR A 90 -11.04 11.26 -8.68
C THR A 90 -9.61 11.60 -8.34
N HIS A 91 -8.61 11.08 -9.08
CA HIS A 91 -7.21 11.41 -8.82
C HIS A 91 -6.92 12.90 -9.03
N VAL A 92 -7.47 13.52 -10.09
CA VAL A 92 -7.24 14.94 -10.36
C VAL A 92 -7.91 15.83 -9.30
N ASN A 93 -9.12 15.47 -8.87
CA ASN A 93 -9.83 16.21 -7.82
C ASN A 93 -9.16 16.04 -6.45
N ASP A 94 -8.73 14.82 -6.12
CA ASP A 94 -8.01 14.52 -4.88
C ASP A 94 -6.65 15.25 -4.84
N ILE A 95 -5.88 15.22 -5.94
CA ILE A 95 -4.60 15.95 -6.06
C ILE A 95 -4.83 17.46 -5.93
N GLY A 96 -5.87 18.02 -6.55
CA GLY A 96 -6.21 19.44 -6.41
C GLY A 96 -6.59 19.81 -4.97
N SER A 97 -7.40 18.97 -4.31
CA SER A 97 -7.77 19.17 -2.91
C SER A 97 -6.57 19.07 -1.97
N ILE A 98 -5.63 18.14 -2.23
CA ILE A 98 -4.39 18.00 -1.47
C ILE A 98 -3.48 19.22 -1.67
N GLN A 99 -3.34 19.72 -2.90
CA GLN A 99 -2.54 20.93 -3.17
C GLN A 99 -3.10 22.17 -2.45
N SER A 100 -4.41 22.36 -2.48
CA SER A 100 -5.06 23.47 -1.76
C SER A 100 -4.90 23.35 -0.24
N GLN A 101 -5.01 22.14 0.31
CA GLN A 101 -4.74 21.87 1.73
C GLN A 101 -3.28 22.13 2.09
N LEU A 102 -2.32 21.71 1.25
CA LEU A 102 -0.90 21.99 1.45
C LEU A 102 -0.64 23.49 1.47
N SER A 103 -1.14 24.25 0.50
CA SER A 103 -0.97 25.71 0.43
C SER A 103 -1.57 26.42 1.65
N LEU A 104 -2.72 25.95 2.14
CA LEU A 104 -3.34 26.48 3.35
C LEU A 104 -2.51 26.17 4.60
N ILE A 105 -1.97 24.96 4.71
CA ILE A 105 -1.06 24.56 5.80
C ILE A 105 0.24 25.39 5.73
N GLU A 106 0.81 25.58 4.54
CA GLU A 106 2.03 26.34 4.31
C GLU A 106 1.84 27.81 4.73
N ASN A 107 0.72 28.42 4.35
CA ASN A 107 0.36 29.78 4.78
C ASN A 107 0.13 29.88 6.29
N ARG A 108 -0.44 28.85 6.93
CA ARG A 108 -0.58 28.81 8.39
C ARG A 108 0.77 28.64 9.08
N ILE A 109 1.66 27.80 8.56
CA ILE A 109 3.03 27.64 9.07
C ILE A 109 3.82 28.94 8.91
N LEU A 110 3.73 29.62 7.77
CA LEU A 110 4.36 30.93 7.54
C LEU A 110 3.85 31.97 8.53
N LYS A 111 2.54 31.98 8.80
CA LYS A 111 1.95 32.82 9.84
C LYS A 111 2.52 32.47 11.22
N LEU A 112 2.47 31.20 11.62
CA LEU A 112 2.99 30.71 12.92
C LEU A 112 4.50 30.98 13.10
N GLU A 113 5.31 30.82 12.05
CA GLU A 113 6.74 31.16 12.10
C GLU A 113 6.93 32.66 12.40
N ASN A 114 6.09 33.50 11.80
CA ASN A 114 6.17 34.95 11.95
C ASN A 114 5.62 35.46 13.31
N HIS A 115 4.81 34.67 14.01
CA HIS A 115 4.24 35.04 15.32
C HIS A 115 5.21 34.79 16.50
N ASN A 116 6.23 33.95 16.30
CA ASN A 116 7.14 33.53 17.38
C ASN A 116 8.60 34.02 17.21
N LYS A 117 8.86 34.88 16.22
CA LYS A 117 10.18 35.46 15.95
C LYS A 117 10.05 36.96 15.70
N ILE A 118 10.45 37.78 16.68
CA ILE A 118 10.62 39.21 16.43
C ILE A 118 11.93 39.37 15.65
N THR A 119 11.81 39.83 14.41
CA THR A 119 12.96 40.05 13.54
C THR A 119 13.55 41.43 13.87
N ILE A 120 14.58 41.48 14.72
CA ILE A 120 15.37 42.70 14.93
C ILE A 120 16.54 42.66 13.94
N GLY A 121 16.34 43.24 12.74
CA GLY A 121 17.36 43.26 11.69
C GLY A 121 17.66 41.86 11.11
N LYS A 122 18.93 41.43 11.07
CA LYS A 122 19.35 40.13 10.50
C LYS A 122 19.31 38.95 11.48
N ILE A 123 18.90 39.17 12.73
CA ILE A 123 18.99 38.16 13.79
C ILE A 123 17.57 37.75 14.20
N LYS A 124 17.23 36.49 13.94
CA LYS A 124 15.99 35.86 14.39
C LYS A 124 16.18 35.42 15.85
N VAL A 125 15.61 36.16 16.81
CA VAL A 125 15.71 35.81 18.23
C VAL A 125 14.40 35.18 18.71
N PRO A 126 14.42 33.95 19.28
CA PRO A 126 13.25 33.38 19.94
C PRO A 126 12.95 34.20 21.20
N ILE A 127 11.71 34.64 21.36
CA ILE A 127 11.25 35.41 22.51
C ILE A 127 11.02 34.49 23.72
N GLU A 128 12.10 34.00 24.30
CA GLU A 128 12.07 33.39 25.63
C GLU A 128 11.92 34.49 26.69
N PHE A 129 10.72 35.06 26.81
CA PHE A 129 10.42 36.15 27.77
C PHE A 129 10.84 35.80 29.21
N SER A 130 10.81 34.52 29.57
CA SER A 130 11.29 34.04 30.88
C SER A 130 12.80 34.18 31.07
N GLY A 131 13.60 33.93 30.02
CA GLY A 131 15.07 34.06 30.08
C GLY A 131 15.51 35.52 30.14
N LEU A 132 14.85 36.39 29.36
CA LEU A 132 15.09 37.83 29.41
C LEU A 132 14.70 38.42 30.77
N ALA A 133 13.52 38.07 31.29
CA ALA A 133 13.06 38.52 32.60
C ALA A 133 14.00 38.07 33.73
N ALA A 134 14.46 36.81 33.70
CA ALA A 134 15.43 36.31 34.67
C ALA A 134 16.76 37.08 34.62
N THR A 135 17.23 37.43 33.42
CA THR A 135 18.47 38.21 33.26
C THR A 135 18.33 39.64 33.80
N ILE A 136 17.19 40.30 33.54
CA ILE A 136 16.90 41.64 34.08
C ILE A 136 16.83 41.59 35.61
N VAL A 137 16.14 40.60 36.17
CA VAL A 137 16.05 40.40 37.62
C VAL A 137 17.45 40.19 38.20
N MET A 138 18.25 39.29 37.61
CA MET A 138 19.60 38.99 38.09
C MET A 138 20.52 40.22 38.05
N PHE A 139 20.41 41.03 36.99
CA PHE A 139 21.17 42.28 36.88
C PHE A 139 20.73 43.31 37.93
N ALA A 140 19.42 43.47 38.15
CA ALA A 140 18.89 44.34 39.20
C ALA A 140 19.34 43.86 40.59
N THR A 141 19.25 42.56 40.88
CA THR A 141 19.76 41.96 42.12
C THR A 141 21.24 42.26 42.32
N GLY A 142 22.05 42.06 41.28
CA GLY A 142 23.48 42.35 41.30
C GLY A 142 23.77 43.83 41.56
N TYR A 143 22.99 44.73 40.96
CA TYR A 143 23.11 46.17 41.20
C TYR A 143 22.74 46.58 42.63
N LEU A 144 21.69 45.98 43.20
CA LEU A 144 21.31 46.20 44.60
C LEU A 144 22.39 45.72 45.58
N ILE A 145 23.06 44.62 45.27
CA ILE A 145 24.22 44.12 46.03
C ILE A 145 25.40 45.09 45.90
N TYR A 146 25.71 45.54 44.68
CA TYR A 146 26.83 46.44 44.40
C TYR A 146 26.68 47.80 45.08
N SER A 147 25.45 48.32 45.15
CA SER A 147 25.13 49.61 45.78
C SER A 147 24.94 49.52 47.30
N ASP A 148 25.28 48.39 47.93
CA ASP A 148 25.19 48.12 49.37
C ASP A 148 23.75 48.21 49.95
N HIS A 149 22.74 48.09 49.09
CA HIS A 149 21.31 48.10 49.48
C HIS A 149 20.82 46.72 49.94
N TRP A 150 21.62 46.04 50.78
CA TRP A 150 21.28 44.73 51.35
C TRP A 150 19.99 44.72 52.17
N ASN A 151 19.60 45.88 52.70
CA ASN A 151 18.36 46.04 53.44
C ASN A 151 17.12 45.70 52.59
N ILE A 152 17.16 46.01 51.29
CA ILE A 152 16.05 45.72 50.38
C ILE A 152 15.95 44.23 50.11
N ILE A 153 17.07 43.56 49.84
CA ILE A 153 17.12 42.11 49.56
C ILE A 153 16.71 41.28 50.78
N ARG A 154 17.10 41.72 51.98
CA ARG A 154 16.75 41.06 53.25
C ARG A 154 15.30 41.32 53.67
N SER A 155 14.63 42.30 53.07
CA SER A 155 13.22 42.59 53.38
C SER A 155 12.29 41.50 52.86
N SER A 156 11.18 41.28 53.57
CA SER A 156 10.13 40.35 53.13
C SER A 156 9.47 40.75 51.81
N TYR A 157 9.59 42.02 51.39
CA TYR A 157 8.97 42.55 50.18
C TYR A 157 9.68 42.13 48.89
N TYR A 158 10.98 41.82 48.97
CA TYR A 158 11.80 41.47 47.81
C TYR A 158 11.39 40.14 47.15
N PRO A 159 11.31 39.00 47.88
CA PRO A 159 10.87 37.74 47.28
C PRO A 159 9.41 37.79 46.81
N ILE A 160 8.55 38.55 47.50
CA ILE A 160 7.15 38.75 47.09
C ILE A 160 7.09 39.47 45.74
N SER A 161 7.89 40.53 45.56
CA SER A 161 7.93 41.31 44.32
C SER A 161 8.44 40.48 43.14
N ILE A 162 9.48 39.67 43.35
CA ILE A 162 10.00 38.73 42.34
C ILE A 162 8.96 37.66 42.00
N GLY A 163 8.27 37.12 43.01
CA GLY A 163 7.20 36.14 42.82
C GLY A 163 6.04 36.68 41.98
N ILE A 164 5.61 37.92 42.24
CA ILE A 164 4.58 38.60 41.43
C ILE A 164 5.07 38.82 39.99
N LEU A 165 6.32 39.25 39.81
CA LEU A 165 6.91 39.47 38.50
C LEU A 165 6.95 38.17 37.67
N PHE A 166 7.46 37.08 38.24
CA PHE A 166 7.48 35.78 37.55
C PHE A 166 6.07 35.24 37.32
N GLY A 167 5.15 35.42 38.26
CA GLY A 167 3.74 35.09 38.08
C GLY A 167 3.13 35.82 36.88
N ALA A 168 3.38 37.12 36.75
CA ALA A 168 2.92 37.91 35.60
C ALA A 168 3.53 37.44 34.27
N VAL A 169 4.81 37.07 34.26
CA VAL A 169 5.47 36.51 33.06
C VAL A 169 4.85 35.17 32.65
N VAL A 170 4.57 34.29 33.61
CA VAL A 170 3.92 32.98 33.35
C VAL A 170 2.50 33.17 32.85
N ILE A 171 1.72 34.07 33.47
CA ILE A 171 0.35 34.39 33.03
C ILE A 171 0.37 35.01 31.63
N GLY A 172 1.28 35.95 31.36
CA GLY A 172 1.45 36.54 30.04
C GLY A 172 1.78 35.49 28.98
N LYS A 173 2.69 34.55 29.29
CA LYS A 173 3.01 33.41 28.43
C LYS A 173 1.80 32.51 28.21
N PHE A 174 1.04 32.20 29.27
CA PHE A 174 -0.16 31.38 29.19
C PHE A 174 -1.23 32.02 28.30
N ILE A 175 -1.50 33.32 28.47
CA ILE A 175 -2.47 34.07 27.66
C ILE A 175 -2.02 34.15 26.20
N MET A 176 -0.72 34.35 25.93
CA MET A 176 -0.21 34.43 24.56
C MET A 176 -0.30 33.08 23.85
N THR A 177 0.00 31.98 24.54
CA THR A 177 -0.15 30.62 24.01
C THR A 177 -1.62 30.21 23.83
N ASN A 178 -2.51 30.67 24.72
CA ASN A 178 -3.93 30.28 24.73
C ASN A 178 -4.85 31.30 24.04
N ARG A 179 -4.28 32.27 23.31
CA ARG A 179 -5.02 33.24 22.46
C ARG A 179 -5.08 32.82 20.99
N GLU A 180 -4.63 31.62 20.66
CA GLU A 180 -5.02 30.92 19.42
C GLU A 180 -6.40 30.29 19.56
#